data_AF-A0A0P7XFT9-F1
#
_entry.id   AF-A0A0P7XFT9-F1
#
_cell.length_a   1.000
_cell.length_b   1.000
_cell.length_c   1.000
_cell.angle_alpha   90.00
_cell.angle_beta   90.00
_cell.angle_gamma   90.00
#
_symmetry.space_group_name_H-M   'P 1'
#
loop_
_entity.id
_entity.type
_entity.pdbx_description
1 polymer ?
#
loop_
_entity_poly.entity_id
_entity_poly.type
_entity_poly.pdbx_seq_one_letter_code
_entity_poly.pdbx_strand_id
1 'polypeptide(L)'
;MENNGKETSEERKVSCGDVSKCFQLLESILDGEMGEEGKEVLKEKLDKCQPCFEHFHLEQAIREVLKTKCTKQPVPTQLADSIRQMIHESK
;
A
#
# COMPACT_ATOMS: atom_id res chain seq x y z
N MET A 1 37.11 -17.90 -2.78
CA MET A 1 37.30 -16.43 -2.85
C MET A 1 35.91 -15.83 -2.83
N GLU A 2 35.46 -15.45 -1.64
CA GLU A 2 34.19 -14.77 -1.42
C GLU A 2 34.31 -13.36 -2.00
N ASN A 3 33.55 -13.07 -3.06
CA ASN A 3 33.60 -11.77 -3.69
C ASN A 3 32.73 -10.79 -2.91
N ASN A 4 33.43 -9.90 -2.22
CA ASN A 4 32.92 -8.82 -1.40
C ASN A 4 32.48 -7.68 -2.34
N GLY A 5 31.19 -7.64 -2.69
CA GLY A 5 30.59 -6.60 -3.53
C GLY A 5 30.20 -5.37 -2.71
N LYS A 6 31.14 -4.44 -2.56
CA LYS A 6 30.90 -3.09 -2.05
C LYS A 6 30.38 -2.23 -3.20
N GLU A 7 29.08 -1.99 -3.26
CA GLU A 7 28.49 -1.03 -4.23
C GLU A 7 27.62 -0.01 -3.49
N THR A 8 28.13 1.22 -3.45
CA THR A 8 27.41 2.41 -3.03
C THR A 8 27.09 3.23 -4.28
N SER A 9 25.91 3.03 -4.88
CA SER A 9 25.09 4.01 -5.63
C SER A 9 23.86 3.34 -6.27
N GLU A 10 22.67 3.71 -5.78
CA GLU A 10 21.35 3.79 -6.46
C GLU A 10 20.77 2.65 -7.33
N GLU A 11 21.34 1.46 -7.42
CA GLU A 11 20.74 0.37 -8.21
C GLU A 11 19.89 -0.59 -7.35
N ARG A 12 18.57 -0.60 -7.57
CA ARG A 12 17.66 -1.58 -6.96
C ARG A 12 17.97 -2.98 -7.47
N LYS A 13 17.87 -3.99 -6.61
CA LYS A 13 17.96 -5.39 -7.06
C LYS A 13 16.83 -5.70 -8.05
N VAL A 14 17.17 -6.42 -9.12
CA VAL A 14 16.23 -6.78 -10.19
C VAL A 14 15.40 -8.03 -9.82
N SER A 15 15.89 -8.87 -8.90
CA SER A 15 15.19 -10.07 -8.44
C SER A 15 14.78 -9.97 -6.97
N CYS A 16 13.53 -10.32 -6.66
CA CYS A 16 13.07 -10.42 -5.28
C CYS A 16 12.93 -11.89 -4.87
N GLY A 17 13.66 -12.30 -3.82
CA GLY A 17 13.69 -13.69 -3.36
C GLY A 17 12.33 -14.26 -2.95
N ASP A 18 11.38 -13.40 -2.55
CA ASP A 18 10.00 -13.79 -2.34
C ASP A 18 9.08 -12.62 -2.74
N VAL A 19 8.85 -12.51 -4.05
CA VAL A 19 7.97 -11.49 -4.65
C VAL A 19 6.59 -11.51 -3.99
N SER A 20 6.00 -12.69 -3.81
CA SER A 20 4.63 -12.83 -3.32
C SER A 20 4.48 -12.25 -1.92
N LYS A 21 5.37 -12.59 -0.99
CA LYS A 21 5.32 -12.03 0.38
C LYS A 21 5.57 -10.53 0.39
N CYS A 22 6.44 -10.04 -0.50
CA CYS A 22 6.70 -8.61 -0.58
C CYS A 22 5.48 -7.83 -1.09
N PHE A 23 4.74 -8.38 -2.05
CA PHE A 23 3.53 -7.75 -2.59
C PHE A 23 2.41 -7.73 -1.54
N GLN A 24 2.20 -8.84 -0.84
CA GLN A 24 1.24 -8.90 0.27
C GLN A 24 1.56 -7.86 1.36
N LEU A 25 2.85 -7.74 1.73
CA LEU A 25 3.27 -6.73 2.69
C LEU A 25 3.02 -5.30 2.18
N LEU A 26 3.33 -5.03 0.91
CA LEU A 26 3.08 -3.76 0.25
C LEU A 26 1.59 -3.39 0.26
N GLU A 27 0.72 -4.36 -0.03
CA GLU A 27 -0.73 -4.21 -0.02
C GLU A 27 -1.25 -3.92 1.39
N SER A 28 -0.84 -4.69 2.41
CA SER A 28 -1.19 -4.44 3.81
C SER A 28 -0.79 -3.04 4.30
N ILE A 29 0.38 -2.56 3.87
CA ILE A 29 0.82 -1.19 4.19
C ILE A 29 -0.08 -0.15 3.48
N LEU A 30 -0.40 -0.37 2.21
CA LEU A 30 -1.27 0.51 1.41
C LEU A 30 -2.72 0.55 1.90
N ASP A 31 -3.19 -0.54 2.51
CA ASP A 31 -4.51 -0.65 3.13
C ASP A 31 -4.55 -0.05 4.55
N GLY A 32 -3.41 0.38 5.07
CA GLY A 32 -3.29 1.06 6.37
C GLY A 32 -3.23 0.11 7.56
N GLU A 33 -3.05 -1.20 7.34
CA GLU A 33 -3.03 -2.21 8.41
C GLU A 33 -1.78 -2.11 9.30
N MET A 34 -0.72 -1.45 8.81
CA MET A 34 0.57 -1.35 9.49
C MET A 34 0.90 0.03 10.08
N GLY A 35 0.02 1.04 9.96
CA GLY A 35 0.30 2.36 10.55
C GLY A 35 1.63 3.01 10.11
N GLU A 36 2.34 3.66 11.05
CA GLU A 36 3.57 4.42 10.74
C GLU A 36 4.80 3.54 10.49
N GLU A 37 4.95 2.42 11.20
CA GLU A 37 6.07 1.48 11.03
C GLU A 37 6.08 0.86 9.62
N GLY A 38 4.90 0.70 9.01
CA GLY A 38 4.74 0.27 7.62
C GLY A 38 5.42 1.21 6.62
N LYS A 39 5.49 2.52 6.89
CA LYS A 39 6.07 3.49 5.94
C LYS A 39 7.58 3.34 5.81
N GLU A 40 8.27 3.06 6.91
CA GLU A 40 9.73 2.86 6.89
C GLU A 40 10.09 1.56 6.16
N VAL A 41 9.35 0.49 6.43
CA VAL A 41 9.49 -0.80 5.74
C VAL A 41 9.22 -0.65 4.26
N LEU A 42 8.16 0.07 3.89
CA LEU A 42 7.82 0.37 2.50
C LEU A 42 8.97 1.09 1.81
N LYS A 43 9.46 2.19 2.39
CA LYS A 43 10.56 2.97 1.83
C LYS A 43 11.79 2.11 1.60
N GLU A 44 12.16 1.28 2.57
CA GLU A 44 13.30 0.37 2.42
C GLU A 44 13.14 -0.58 1.23
N LYS A 45 11.96 -1.18 1.06
CA LYS A 45 11.69 -2.11 -0.05
C LYS A 45 11.75 -1.38 -1.39
N LEU A 46 11.14 -0.21 -1.47
CA LEU A 46 11.14 0.61 -2.68
C LEU A 46 12.54 1.10 -3.04
N ASP A 47 13.40 1.38 -2.07
CA ASP A 47 14.78 1.82 -2.33
C ASP A 47 15.70 0.67 -2.76
N LYS A 48 15.39 -0.57 -2.36
CA LYS A 48 16.28 -1.73 -2.59
C LYS A 48 15.80 -2.70 -3.68
N CYS A 49 14.54 -2.63 -4.14
CA CYS A 49 13.93 -3.70 -4.95
C CYS A 49 13.06 -3.20 -6.11
N GLN A 50 13.50 -3.46 -7.34
CA GLN A 50 12.84 -3.01 -8.57
C GLN A 50 11.44 -3.62 -8.77
N PRO A 51 11.22 -4.95 -8.64
CA PRO A 51 9.87 -5.51 -8.82
C PRO A 51 8.88 -5.03 -7.75
N CYS A 52 9.34 -4.75 -6.52
CA CYS A 52 8.52 -4.14 -5.48
C CYS A 52 8.15 -2.69 -5.83
N PHE A 53 9.11 -1.94 -6.37
CA PHE A 53 8.90 -0.57 -6.83
C PHE A 53 7.85 -0.53 -7.94
N GLU A 54 7.97 -1.37 -8.97
CA GLU A 54 7.02 -1.43 -10.08
C GLU A 54 5.61 -1.83 -9.62
N HIS A 55 5.51 -2.84 -8.75
CA HIS A 55 4.24 -3.29 -8.18
C HIS A 55 3.54 -2.17 -7.40
N PHE A 56 4.27 -1.48 -6.53
CA PHE A 56 3.75 -0.36 -5.75
C PHE A 56 3.18 0.75 -6.65
N HIS A 57 3.89 1.13 -7.70
CA HIS A 57 3.46 2.19 -8.60
C HIS A 57 2.23 1.78 -9.41
N LEU A 58 2.15 0.52 -9.84
CA LEU A 58 0.97 -0.02 -10.49
C LEU A 58 -0.25 0.04 -9.55
N GLU A 59 -0.10 -0.43 -8.32
CA GLU A 59 -1.17 -0.45 -7.34
C GLU A 59 -1.65 0.97 -6.97
N GLN A 60 -0.72 1.91 -6.84
CA GLN A 60 -1.04 3.33 -6.63
C GLN A 60 -1.82 3.93 -7.81
N ALA A 61 -1.42 3.62 -9.05
CA ALA A 61 -2.12 4.07 -10.25
C ALA A 61 -3.54 3.49 -10.31
N ILE A 62 -3.72 2.22 -9.96
CA ILE A 62 -5.05 1.58 -9.86
C ILE A 62 -5.89 2.29 -8.80
N ARG A 63 -5.34 2.52 -7.60
CA ARG A 63 -6.03 3.23 -6.52
C ARG A 63 -6.43 4.65 -6.92
N GLU A 64 -5.58 5.36 -7.67
CA GLU A 64 -5.91 6.68 -8.21
C GLU A 64 -7.07 6.62 -9.22
N VAL A 65 -7.07 5.63 -10.11
CA VAL A 65 -8.18 5.41 -11.05
C VAL A 65 -9.47 5.12 -10.29
N LEU A 66 -9.44 4.24 -9.29
CA LEU A 66 -10.62 3.94 -8.46
C LEU A 66 -11.12 5.20 -7.73
N LYS A 67 -10.23 6.00 -7.13
CA LYS A 67 -10.58 7.27 -6.47
C LYS A 67 -11.17 8.31 -7.43
N THR A 68 -10.73 8.33 -8.69
CA THR A 68 -11.22 9.32 -9.66
C THR A 68 -12.47 8.87 -10.41
N LYS A 69 -12.66 7.56 -10.59
CA LYS A 69 -13.73 7.00 -11.44
C LYS A 69 -14.84 6.30 -10.65
N CYS A 70 -14.54 5.72 -9.49
CA CYS A 70 -15.51 4.95 -8.69
C CYS A 70 -16.08 5.75 -7.51
N THR A 71 -15.49 6.88 -7.12
CA THR A 71 -15.91 7.60 -5.92
C THR A 71 -16.29 9.06 -6.19
N LYS A 72 -17.55 9.28 -6.57
CA LYS A 72 -18.28 10.55 -6.34
C LYS A 72 -19.78 10.32 -6.12
N GLN A 73 -20.17 9.22 -5.49
CA GLN A 73 -21.55 9.09 -5.02
C GLN A 73 -21.63 9.53 -3.56
N PRO A 74 -22.41 10.59 -3.24
CA PRO A 74 -22.62 10.96 -1.86
C PRO A 74 -23.26 9.78 -1.12
N VAL A 75 -22.90 9.61 0.16
CA VAL A 75 -23.58 8.64 1.02
C VAL A 75 -25.08 8.94 0.98
N PRO A 76 -25.94 7.96 0.68
CA PRO A 76 -27.38 8.19 0.71
C PRO A 76 -27.81 8.72 2.08
N THR A 77 -28.52 9.85 2.11
CA THR A 77 -28.93 10.52 3.36
C THR A 77 -29.67 9.57 4.30
N GLN A 78 -30.53 8.72 3.75
CA GLN A 78 -31.26 7.71 4.52
C GLN A 78 -30.33 6.74 5.26
N LEU A 79 -29.26 6.28 4.62
CA LEU A 79 -28.29 5.38 5.25
C LEU A 79 -27.56 6.10 6.39
N ALA A 80 -27.15 7.35 6.18
CA ALA A 80 -26.51 8.15 7.21
C ALA A 80 -27.43 8.39 8.41
N ASP A 81 -28.70 8.68 8.18
CA ASP A 81 -29.70 8.89 9.23
C ASP A 81 -30.00 7.61 10.01
N SER A 82 -30.16 6.47 9.33
CA SER A 82 -30.33 5.17 9.99
C SER A 82 -29.15 4.81 10.90
N ILE A 83 -27.92 5.06 10.44
CA ILE A 83 -26.72 4.83 11.26
C ILE A 83 -26.73 5.72 12.51
N ARG A 84 -27.05 7.02 12.36
CA ARG A 84 -27.15 7.96 13.51
C ARG A 84 -28.20 7.49 14.52
N GLN A 85 -29.36 7.06 14.05
CA GLN A 85 -30.43 6.58 14.91
C GLN A 85 -29.98 5.36 15.73
N MET A 86 -29.36 4.35 15.10
CA MET A 86 -28.87 3.16 15.82
C MET A 86 -27.83 3.50 16.88
N ILE A 87 -26.93 4.46 16.62
CA ILE A 87 -25.94 4.92 17.59
C ILE A 87 -26.64 5.59 18.80
N HIS A 88 -27.72 6.34 18.56
CA HIS A 88 -28.49 6.98 19.62
C HIS A 88 -29.32 5.98 20.44
N GLU A 89 -29.88 4.94 19.81
CA GLU A 89 -30.68 3.89 20.46
C GLU A 89 -29.82 2.87 21.24
N SER A 90 -28.53 2.77 20.93
CA SER A 90 -27.58 1.88 21.62
C SER A 90 -26.96 2.51 22.89
N LYS A 91 -27.49 3.66 23.35
CA LYS A 91 -27.15 4.30 24.62
C LYS A 91 -28.23 4.04 25.67
#